data_AF-A0A2K1IHF3-F1
#
_entry.id   AF-A0A2K1IHF3-F1
#
_cell.length_a   1.000
_cell.length_b   1.000
_cell.length_c   1.000
_cell.angle_alpha   90.00
_cell.angle_beta   90.00
_cell.angle_gamma   90.00
#
_symmetry.space_group_name_H-M   'P 1'
#
loop_
_entity.id
_entity.type
_entity.pdbx_description
1 polymer ?
#
loop_
_entity_poly.entity_id
_entity_poly.type
_entity_poly.pdbx_seq_one_letter_code
_entity_poly.pdbx_strand_id
1 'polypeptide(L)'
;MNKPGSAGAQGGVSVSGAGGVVGPTAAASAQAAQRQRSLLQRADSDIGILLDNFSHLLKAARINDPVRNAQEAFQMEVHASRVVQAADSLLQLVSELKQSAVFSDFLSLNRSINQQIIKFGEQSQETDRLLVSVGEIVATSLQELESHYYASPHRTSRIGSQIFLNSTIGDGA
;
A
#
# COMPACT_ATOMS: atom_id res chain seq x y z
N MET A 1 21.28 -46.90 -10.87
CA MET A 1 20.75 -47.25 -9.52
C MET A 1 20.59 -45.95 -8.73
N ASN A 2 19.40 -45.34 -8.54
CA ASN A 2 18.34 -45.68 -7.55
C ASN A 2 18.93 -46.22 -6.24
N LYS A 3 18.75 -45.64 -5.03
CA LYS A 3 17.63 -44.88 -4.44
C LYS A 3 18.07 -44.04 -3.20
N PRO A 4 17.18 -43.21 -2.63
CA PRO A 4 17.44 -42.12 -1.66
C PRO A 4 17.10 -42.46 -0.19
N GLY A 5 17.44 -41.55 0.73
CA GLY A 5 16.96 -41.44 2.12
C GLY A 5 17.78 -40.36 2.85
N SER A 6 17.29 -39.53 3.77
CA SER A 6 16.00 -39.43 4.44
C SER A 6 15.89 -38.05 5.09
N ALA A 7 14.65 -37.58 5.21
CA ALA A 7 14.17 -36.45 6.00
C ALA A 7 14.81 -36.29 7.39
N GLY A 8 14.97 -35.03 7.81
CA GLY A 8 15.32 -34.63 9.17
C GLY A 8 15.18 -33.12 9.35
N ALA A 9 13.94 -32.62 9.26
CA ALA A 9 13.60 -31.26 9.62
C ALA A 9 13.52 -31.14 11.15
N GLN A 10 14.31 -30.23 11.74
CA GLN A 10 14.07 -29.73 13.09
C GLN A 10 14.30 -28.22 13.07
N GLY A 11 13.19 -27.49 13.03
CA GLY A 11 13.17 -26.05 13.21
C GLY A 11 13.41 -25.70 14.67
N GLY A 12 14.51 -24.99 14.93
CA GLY A 12 14.72 -24.23 16.15
C GLY A 12 14.44 -22.77 15.86
N VAL A 13 13.35 -22.24 16.42
CA VAL A 13 13.04 -20.82 16.39
C VAL A 13 13.95 -20.13 17.41
N SER A 14 15.00 -19.48 16.92
CA SER A 14 15.79 -18.53 17.72
C SER A 14 15.06 -17.19 17.76
N VAL A 15 14.35 -16.94 18.86
CA VAL A 15 14.00 -15.58 19.29
C VAL A 15 15.27 -14.94 19.83
N SER A 16 15.80 -13.95 19.10
CA SER A 16 16.85 -13.08 19.62
C SER A 16 16.79 -11.69 19.00
N GLY A 17 16.59 -10.70 19.86
CA GLY A 17 17.40 -9.49 19.81
C GLY A 17 16.77 -8.30 19.10
N ALA A 18 16.32 -7.35 19.92
CA ALA A 18 16.13 -5.96 19.55
C ALA A 18 17.38 -5.40 18.83
N GLY A 19 17.20 -5.01 17.57
CA GLY A 19 18.15 -4.22 16.81
C GLY A 19 17.33 -3.45 15.79
N GLY A 20 17.39 -2.12 15.82
CA GLY A 20 16.59 -1.23 14.99
C GLY A 20 16.75 -1.56 13.51
N VAL A 21 15.80 -2.32 12.97
CA VAL A 21 15.63 -2.47 11.53
C VAL A 21 15.05 -1.13 11.08
N VAL A 22 15.91 -0.22 10.66
CA VAL A 22 15.51 0.83 9.72
C VAL A 22 14.87 0.07 8.57
N GLY A 23 13.54 0.00 8.56
CA GLY A 23 12.80 -0.87 7.67
C GLY A 23 13.22 -0.64 6.21
N PRO A 24 13.11 -1.64 5.34
CA PRO A 24 13.44 -1.49 3.91
C PRO A 24 12.79 -0.26 3.27
N THR A 25 11.64 0.18 3.80
CA THR A 25 10.92 1.41 3.44
C THR A 25 11.65 2.71 3.80
N ALA A 26 12.34 2.77 4.95
CA ALA A 26 13.07 3.97 5.38
C ALA A 26 14.35 4.16 4.55
N ALA A 27 15.09 3.08 4.28
CA ALA A 27 16.23 3.10 3.37
C ALA A 27 15.80 3.48 1.94
N ALA A 28 14.67 2.93 1.45
CA ALA A 28 14.11 3.30 0.15
C ALA A 28 13.67 4.77 0.09
N SER A 29 13.10 5.32 1.16
CA SER A 29 12.70 6.73 1.23
C SER A 29 13.91 7.68 1.21
N ALA A 30 15.01 7.31 1.88
CA ALA A 30 16.26 8.08 1.85
C ALA A 30 16.90 8.04 0.46
N GLN A 31 16.89 6.89 -0.20
CA GLN A 31 17.38 6.75 -1.58
C GLN A 31 16.53 7.56 -2.59
N ALA A 32 15.20 7.60 -2.40
CA ALA A 32 14.31 8.43 -3.22
C ALA A 32 14.58 9.93 -3.05
N ALA A 33 14.74 10.39 -1.80
CA ALA A 33 15.08 11.78 -1.51
C ALA A 33 16.47 12.16 -2.05
N GLN A 34 17.43 11.25 -1.98
CA GLN A 34 18.77 11.47 -2.54
C GLN A 34 18.75 11.54 -4.07
N ARG A 35 17.95 10.70 -4.74
CA ARG A 35 17.72 10.80 -6.19
C ARG A 35 17.10 12.14 -6.57
N GLN A 36 16.10 12.61 -5.82
CA GLN A 36 15.48 13.91 -6.12
C GLN A 36 16.49 15.06 -6.02
N ARG A 37 17.37 15.03 -5.01
CA ARG A 37 18.45 16.02 -4.88
C ARG A 37 19.46 15.96 -6.02
N SER A 38 19.86 14.77 -6.45
CA SER A 38 20.80 14.64 -7.58
C SER A 38 20.20 15.14 -8.90
N LEU A 39 18.90 14.90 -9.11
CA LEU A 39 18.19 15.38 -10.31
C LEU A 39 18.14 16.92 -10.35
N LEU A 40 17.87 17.57 -9.21
CA LEU A 40 17.90 19.03 -9.10
C LEU A 40 19.31 19.60 -9.32
N GLN A 41 20.32 19.02 -8.69
CA GLN A 41 21.71 19.45 -8.88
C GLN A 41 22.18 19.32 -10.34
N ARG A 42 21.78 18.24 -11.01
CA ARG A 42 22.05 18.04 -12.45
C ARG A 42 21.36 19.12 -13.29
N ALA A 43 20.09 19.45 -12.98
CA ALA A 43 19.36 20.52 -13.67
C ALA A 43 20.09 21.86 -13.56
N ASP A 44 20.46 22.26 -12.35
CA ASP A 44 21.13 23.53 -12.08
C ASP A 44 22.48 23.61 -12.82
N SER A 45 23.23 22.51 -12.82
CA SER A 45 24.49 22.39 -13.57
C SER A 45 24.28 22.52 -15.08
N ASP A 46 23.34 21.77 -15.65
CA ASP A 46 23.10 21.76 -17.09
C ASP A 46 22.56 23.11 -17.60
N ILE A 47 21.68 23.76 -16.83
CA ILE A 47 21.21 25.12 -17.11
C ILE A 47 22.37 26.13 -17.04
N GLY A 48 23.23 26.03 -16.03
CA GLY A 48 24.41 26.87 -15.91
C GLY A 48 25.36 26.74 -17.11
N ILE A 49 25.65 25.50 -17.53
CA ILE A 49 26.46 25.19 -18.71
C ILE A 49 25.81 25.75 -19.97
N LEU A 50 24.50 25.57 -20.14
CA LEU A 50 23.78 26.06 -21.32
C LEU A 50 23.87 27.59 -21.43
N LEU A 51 23.58 28.31 -20.33
CA LEU A 51 23.62 29.77 -20.31
C LEU A 51 25.02 30.33 -20.55
N ASP A 52 26.04 29.72 -19.93
CA ASP A 52 27.43 30.18 -20.09
C ASP A 52 27.93 29.95 -21.53
N ASN A 53 27.70 28.77 -22.10
CA ASN A 53 28.09 28.49 -23.49
C ASN A 53 27.29 29.34 -24.50
N PHE A 54 26.01 29.60 -24.24
CA PHE A 54 25.21 30.50 -25.09
C PHE A 54 25.70 31.97 -25.01
N SER A 55 26.15 32.42 -23.82
CA SER A 55 26.80 33.73 -23.67
C SER A 55 28.08 33.83 -24.49
N HIS A 56 28.91 32.77 -24.51
CA HIS A 56 30.12 32.71 -25.32
C HIS A 56 29.81 32.75 -26.83
N LEU A 57 28.78 32.02 -27.28
CA LEU A 57 28.27 32.08 -28.65
C LEU A 57 27.87 33.51 -29.07
N LEU A 58 27.11 34.21 -28.22
CA LEU A 58 26.69 35.59 -28.49
C LEU A 58 27.86 36.57 -28.55
N LYS A 59 28.90 36.36 -27.72
CA LYS A 59 30.12 37.17 -27.75
C LYS A 59 30.92 36.93 -29.03
N ALA A 60 31.10 35.66 -29.42
CA ALA A 60 31.79 35.27 -30.65
C ALA A 60 31.09 35.83 -31.90
N ALA A 61 29.75 35.83 -31.92
CA ALA A 61 28.96 36.36 -33.03
C ALA A 61 29.08 37.89 -33.24
N ARG A 62 29.57 38.67 -32.26
CA ARG A 62 29.73 40.14 -32.37
C ARG A 62 31.07 40.58 -32.95
N ILE A 63 32.01 39.68 -33.22
CA ILE A 63 33.40 40.03 -33.57
C ILE A 63 33.56 40.18 -35.10
N ASN A 64 34.21 41.27 -35.52
CA ASN A 64 34.35 41.72 -36.92
C ASN A 64 35.83 41.79 -37.36
N ASP A 65 36.67 40.84 -36.95
CA ASP A 65 38.11 40.83 -37.23
C ASP A 65 38.51 39.62 -38.10
N PRO A 66 38.98 39.83 -39.36
CA PRO A 66 39.13 38.76 -40.35
C PRO A 66 40.16 37.68 -40.00
N VAL A 67 41.19 37.98 -39.20
CA VAL A 67 42.24 36.99 -38.82
C VAL A 67 41.79 36.13 -37.63
N ARG A 68 40.92 36.65 -36.76
CA ARG A 68 40.37 35.91 -35.60
C ARG A 68 39.22 34.97 -35.98
N ASN A 69 38.66 35.15 -37.17
CA ASN A 69 37.46 34.47 -37.64
C ASN A 69 37.59 32.94 -37.67
N ALA A 70 38.75 32.39 -38.06
CA ALA A 70 38.93 30.94 -38.13
C ALA A 70 39.03 30.26 -36.75
N GLN A 71 39.74 30.88 -35.80
CA GLN A 71 39.85 30.38 -34.43
C GLN A 71 38.53 30.53 -33.67
N GLU A 72 37.80 31.63 -33.88
CA GLU A 72 36.50 31.87 -33.27
C GLU A 72 35.40 30.98 -33.85
N ALA A 73 35.44 30.67 -35.15
CA ALA A 73 34.53 29.70 -35.76
C ALA A 73 34.62 28.33 -35.08
N PHE A 74 35.85 27.85 -34.81
CA PHE A 74 36.06 26.60 -34.08
C PHE A 74 35.56 26.67 -32.63
N GLN A 75 35.84 27.77 -31.92
CA GLN A 75 35.34 27.95 -30.54
C GLN A 75 33.81 28.02 -30.50
N MET A 76 33.19 28.69 -31.47
CA MET A 76 31.74 28.78 -31.61
C MET A 76 31.11 27.40 -31.85
N GLU A 77 31.74 26.55 -32.66
CA GLU A 77 31.33 25.16 -32.88
C GLU A 77 31.41 24.34 -31.58
N VAL A 78 32.49 24.48 -30.82
CA VAL A 78 32.66 23.80 -29.51
C VAL A 78 31.58 24.25 -28.52
N HIS A 79 31.30 25.55 -28.42
CA HIS A 79 30.25 26.07 -27.53
C HIS A 79 28.86 25.61 -27.98
N ALA A 80 28.57 25.59 -29.29
CA ALA A 80 27.31 25.08 -29.83
C ALA A 80 27.12 23.59 -29.51
N SER A 81 28.17 22.77 -29.67
CA SER A 81 28.14 21.36 -29.29
C SER A 81 27.82 21.16 -27.80
N ARG A 82 28.44 21.97 -26.92
CA ARG A 82 28.17 21.93 -25.47
C ARG A 82 26.74 22.38 -25.10
N VAL A 83 26.19 23.38 -25.80
CA VAL A 83 24.78 23.78 -25.62
C VAL A 83 23.84 22.63 -25.99
N VAL A 84 24.09 21.97 -27.13
CA VAL A 84 23.28 20.82 -27.57
C VAL A 84 23.39 19.67 -26.57
N GLN A 85 24.59 19.39 -26.05
CA GLN A 85 24.80 18.34 -25.05
C GLN A 85 24.08 18.65 -23.72
N ALA A 86 24.13 19.90 -23.24
CA ALA A 86 23.40 20.32 -22.05
C ALA A 86 21.88 20.21 -22.25
N ALA A 87 21.38 20.59 -23.42
CA ALA A 87 19.97 20.45 -23.76
C ALA A 87 19.51 18.98 -23.80
N ASP A 88 20.32 18.09 -24.36
CA ASP A 88 20.03 16.65 -24.37
C ASP A 88 20.02 16.05 -22.95
N SER A 89 20.98 16.44 -22.11
CA SER A 89 21.01 16.05 -20.69
C SER A 89 19.76 16.53 -19.94
N LEU A 90 19.27 17.74 -20.22
CA LEU A 90 18.00 18.25 -19.67
C LEU A 90 16.79 17.45 -20.16
N LEU A 91 16.75 17.03 -21.42
CA LEU A 91 15.68 16.18 -21.95
C LEU A 91 15.67 14.80 -21.26
N GLN A 92 16.85 14.22 -21.03
CA GLN A 92 16.99 12.96 -20.30
C GLN A 92 16.54 13.11 -18.85
N LEU A 93 16.91 14.20 -18.19
CA LEU A 93 16.44 14.54 -16.85
C LEU A 93 14.91 14.64 -16.78
N VAL A 94 14.26 15.29 -17.75
CA VAL A 94 12.79 15.35 -17.82
C VAL A 94 12.17 13.96 -17.98
N SER A 95 12.79 13.07 -18.76
CA SER A 95 12.35 11.67 -18.89
C SER A 95 12.43 10.92 -17.56
N GLU A 96 13.57 11.04 -16.85
CA GLU A 96 13.77 10.43 -15.52
C GLU A 96 12.77 10.97 -14.49
N LEU A 97 12.47 12.27 -14.50
CA LEU A 97 11.47 12.88 -13.63
C LEU A 97 10.06 12.36 -13.91
N LYS A 98 9.67 12.24 -15.19
CA LYS A 98 8.38 11.66 -15.59
C LYS A 98 8.25 10.22 -15.11
N GLN A 99 9.30 9.42 -15.30
CA GLN A 99 9.34 8.04 -14.82
C GLN A 99 9.16 7.98 -13.29
N SER A 100 9.88 8.82 -12.53
CA SER A 100 9.77 8.88 -11.08
C SER A 100 8.36 9.26 -10.59
N ALA A 101 7.70 10.21 -11.27
CA ALA A 101 6.35 10.62 -10.92
C ALA A 101 5.33 9.49 -11.10
N VAL A 102 5.38 8.79 -12.24
CA VAL A 102 4.48 7.67 -12.54
C VAL A 102 4.62 6.54 -11.51
N PHE A 103 5.85 6.16 -11.15
CA PHE A 103 6.05 5.12 -10.14
C PHE A 103 5.63 5.56 -8.73
N SER A 104 5.84 6.84 -8.37
CA SER A 104 5.39 7.39 -7.10
C SER A 104 3.86 7.29 -6.96
N ASP A 105 3.12 7.64 -8.02
CA ASP A 105 1.66 7.56 -8.02
C ASP A 105 1.17 6.14 -7.85
N PHE A 106 1.80 5.16 -8.52
CA PHE A 106 1.45 3.74 -8.35
C PHE A 106 1.74 3.24 -6.92
N LEU A 107 2.87 3.62 -6.33
CA LEU A 107 3.19 3.26 -4.94
C LEU A 107 2.22 3.91 -3.94
N SER A 108 1.76 5.12 -4.21
CA SER A 108 0.74 5.80 -3.41
C SER A 108 -0.61 5.08 -3.52
N LEU A 109 -1.04 4.77 -4.74
CA LEU A 109 -2.27 4.03 -5.01
C LEU A 109 -2.26 2.65 -4.36
N ASN A 110 -1.16 1.90 -4.51
CA ASN A 110 -1.01 0.59 -3.90
C ASN A 110 -1.12 0.67 -2.38
N ARG A 111 -0.49 1.67 -1.73
CA ARG A 111 -0.67 1.89 -0.29
C ARG A 111 -2.12 2.16 0.09
N SER A 112 -2.83 2.98 -0.68
CA SER A 112 -4.25 3.27 -0.45
C SER A 112 -5.12 2.02 -0.59
N ILE A 113 -4.88 1.19 -1.60
CA ILE A 113 -5.61 -0.08 -1.81
C ILE A 113 -5.36 -1.02 -0.62
N ASN A 114 -4.11 -1.20 -0.20
CA ASN A 114 -3.79 -2.05 0.95
C ASN A 114 -4.47 -1.55 2.25
N GLN A 115 -4.53 -0.24 2.47
CA GLN A 115 -5.25 0.34 3.61
C GLN A 115 -6.76 0.06 3.54
N GLN A 116 -7.37 0.18 2.36
CA GLN A 116 -8.78 -0.16 2.17
C GLN A 116 -9.05 -1.64 2.41
N ILE A 117 -8.18 -2.53 1.94
CA ILE A 117 -8.29 -3.98 2.20
C ILE A 117 -8.30 -4.27 3.71
N ILE A 118 -7.38 -3.66 4.46
CA ILE A 118 -7.32 -3.83 5.93
C ILE A 118 -8.62 -3.33 6.57
N LYS A 119 -9.07 -2.12 6.22
CA LYS A 119 -10.31 -1.53 6.75
C LYS A 119 -11.53 -2.39 6.47
N PHE A 120 -11.67 -2.89 5.24
CA PHE A 120 -12.80 -3.76 4.90
C PHE A 120 -12.72 -5.11 5.63
N GLY A 121 -11.52 -5.64 5.85
CA GLY A 121 -11.32 -6.83 6.68
C GLY A 121 -11.78 -6.62 8.13
N GLU A 122 -11.38 -5.49 8.74
CA GLU A 122 -11.81 -5.12 10.08
C GLU A 122 -13.34 -4.94 10.17
N GLN A 123 -13.92 -4.23 9.21
CA GLN A 123 -15.37 -4.00 9.15
C GLN A 123 -16.15 -5.31 8.94
N SER A 124 -15.64 -6.22 8.11
CA SER A 124 -16.22 -7.55 7.92
C SER A 124 -16.19 -8.33 9.24
N GLN A 125 -15.06 -8.34 9.94
CA GLN A 125 -14.93 -9.05 11.21
C GLN A 125 -15.84 -8.46 12.30
N GLU A 126 -15.98 -7.14 12.35
CA GLU A 126 -16.91 -6.46 13.26
C GLU A 126 -18.37 -6.85 12.95
N THR A 127 -18.72 -6.86 11.66
CA THR A 127 -20.06 -7.27 11.20
C THR A 127 -20.34 -8.73 11.58
N ASP A 128 -19.38 -9.64 11.38
CA ASP A 128 -19.53 -11.04 11.75
C ASP A 128 -19.75 -11.21 13.26
N ARG A 129 -19.00 -10.46 14.09
CA ARG A 129 -19.21 -10.47 15.56
C ARG A 129 -20.59 -9.98 15.95
N LEU A 130 -21.07 -8.92 15.32
CA LEU A 130 -22.42 -8.39 15.54
C LEU A 130 -23.49 -9.43 15.16
N LEU A 131 -23.34 -10.11 14.01
CA LEU A 131 -24.27 -11.15 13.59
C LEU A 131 -24.33 -12.32 14.58
N VAL A 132 -23.18 -12.77 15.09
CA VAL A 132 -23.13 -13.82 16.12
C VAL A 132 -23.85 -13.36 17.38
N SER A 133 -23.57 -12.15 17.86
CA SER A 133 -24.20 -11.60 19.06
C SER A 133 -25.72 -11.46 18.91
N VAL A 134 -26.19 -10.95 17.78
CA VAL A 134 -27.64 -10.86 17.48
C VAL A 134 -28.24 -12.26 17.42
N GLY A 135 -27.56 -13.24 16.83
CA GLY A 135 -27.99 -14.63 16.82
C GLY A 135 -28.17 -15.21 18.23
N GLU A 136 -27.22 -14.95 19.13
CA GLU A 136 -27.32 -15.38 20.54
C GLU A 136 -28.49 -14.71 21.27
N ILE A 137 -28.70 -13.40 21.07
CA ILE A 137 -29.83 -12.66 21.67
C ILE A 137 -31.17 -13.20 21.17
N VAL A 138 -31.28 -13.49 19.87
CA VAL A 138 -32.50 -14.07 19.29
C VAL A 138 -32.75 -15.48 19.83
N ALA A 139 -31.71 -16.31 19.92
CA ALA A 139 -31.83 -17.67 20.45
C ALA A 139 -32.27 -17.67 21.93
N THR A 140 -31.66 -16.81 22.76
CA THR A 140 -32.03 -16.65 24.17
C THR A 140 -33.45 -16.11 24.33
N SER A 141 -33.84 -15.11 23.54
CA SER A 141 -35.22 -14.58 23.55
C SER A 141 -36.24 -15.64 23.16
N LEU A 142 -35.93 -16.49 22.17
CA LEU A 142 -36.79 -17.61 21.79
C LEU A 142 -36.93 -18.64 22.92
N GLN A 143 -35.82 -19.00 23.57
CA GLN A 143 -35.81 -19.93 24.69
C GLN A 143 -36.62 -19.39 25.87
N GLU A 144 -36.50 -18.09 26.16
CA GLU A 144 -37.28 -17.42 27.20
C GLU A 144 -38.78 -17.47 26.86
N LEU A 145 -39.15 -17.17 25.61
CA LEU A 145 -40.54 -17.24 25.15
C LEU A 145 -41.10 -18.67 25.20
N GLU A 146 -40.31 -19.67 24.80
CA GLU A 146 -40.66 -21.09 24.89
C GLU A 146 -40.89 -21.50 26.35
N SER A 147 -40.01 -21.07 27.26
CA SER A 147 -40.13 -21.34 28.69
C SER A 147 -41.40 -20.71 29.27
N HIS A 148 -41.72 -19.46 28.90
CA HIS A 148 -42.94 -18.76 29.31
C HIS A 148 -44.20 -19.44 28.75
N TYR A 149 -44.14 -19.92 27.52
CA TYR A 149 -45.24 -20.66 26.90
C TYR A 149 -45.52 -21.98 27.64
N TYR A 150 -44.48 -22.72 28.03
CA TYR A 150 -44.64 -23.97 28.78
C TYR A 150 -44.92 -23.77 30.27
N ALA A 151 -44.48 -22.65 30.87
CA ALA A 151 -44.81 -22.27 32.24
C ALA A 151 -46.21 -21.65 32.38
N SER A 152 -46.86 -21.29 31.27
CA SER A 152 -48.21 -20.70 31.28
C SER A 152 -49.24 -21.64 31.91
N PRO A 153 -50.08 -21.16 32.84
CA PRO A 153 -51.12 -21.95 33.50
C PRO A 153 -52.10 -22.60 32.51
N HIS A 154 -52.22 -22.12 31.28
CA HIS A 154 -53.13 -22.67 30.28
C HIS A 154 -52.75 -24.09 29.83
N ARG A 155 -51.47 -24.48 29.90
CA ARG A 155 -51.01 -25.85 29.56
C ARG A 155 -50.94 -26.73 30.80
N THR A 156 -50.41 -26.20 31.90
CA THR A 156 -50.33 -26.89 33.20
C THR A 156 -51.74 -27.20 33.74
N SER A 157 -52.68 -26.27 33.59
CA SER A 157 -54.10 -26.49 33.90
C SER A 157 -54.74 -27.46 32.92
N ARG A 158 -54.45 -27.44 31.62
CA ARG A 158 -54.99 -28.46 30.68
C ARG A 158 -54.52 -29.87 31.03
N ILE A 159 -53.22 -30.05 31.33
CA ILE A 159 -52.65 -31.33 31.72
C ILE A 159 -53.18 -31.78 33.09
N GLY A 160 -53.28 -30.88 34.06
CA GLY A 160 -53.91 -31.16 35.36
C GLY A 160 -55.40 -31.52 35.23
N SER A 161 -56.14 -30.82 34.38
CA SER A 161 -57.55 -31.09 34.08
C SER A 161 -57.74 -32.44 33.36
N GLN A 162 -56.83 -32.80 32.44
CA GLN A 162 -56.88 -34.08 31.74
C GLN A 162 -56.56 -35.27 32.67
N ILE A 163 -55.66 -35.12 33.64
CA ILE A 163 -55.30 -36.18 34.60
C ILE A 163 -56.41 -36.37 35.65
N PHE A 164 -57.03 -35.30 36.14
CA PHE A 164 -58.15 -35.38 37.07
C PHE A 164 -59.42 -35.98 36.43
N LEU A 165 -59.68 -35.72 35.16
CA LEU A 165 -60.82 -36.34 34.46
C LEU A 165 -60.62 -37.85 34.20
N ASN A 166 -59.39 -38.31 33.99
CA ASN A 166 -59.12 -39.74 33.74
C ASN A 166 -59.07 -40.62 35.00
N SER A 167 -58.80 -40.04 36.18
CA SER A 167 -58.84 -40.81 37.45
C SER A 167 -60.25 -40.95 38.03
N THR A 168 -61.22 -40.14 37.60
CA THR A 168 -62.60 -40.17 38.13
C THR A 168 -63.53 -41.11 37.35
N ILE A 169 -63.06 -41.73 36.25
CA ILE A 169 -63.84 -42.68 35.44
C ILE A 169 -63.44 -44.15 35.71
N GLY A 170 -62.41 -44.39 36.53
CA GLY A 170 -61.89 -45.74 36.83
C GLY A 170 -62.41 -46.39 38.12
N ASP A 171 -63.19 -45.70 38.94
CA ASP A 171 -63.69 -46.22 40.23
C ASP A 171 -65.21 -46.06 40.32
N GLY A 172 -65.92 -46.99 39.70
CA GLY A 172 -67.37 -47.04 39.63
C GLY A 172 -67.80 -48.43 39.18
N ALA A 173 -67.76 -49.36 40.13
CA ALA A 173 -68.42 -50.66 40.08
C ALA A 173 -69.94 -50.53 39.84
#